data_AF-A0A8T5H414-F1
#
_entry.id   AF-A0A8T5H414-F1
#
_cell.length_a   1.000
_cell.length_b   1.000
_cell.length_c   1.000
_cell.angle_alpha   90.00
_cell.angle_beta   90.00
_cell.angle_gamma   90.00
#
_symmetry.space_group_name_H-M   'P 1'
#
loop_
_entity.id
_entity.type
_entity.pdbx_description
1 polymer ?
#
loop_
_entity_poly.entity_id
_entity_poly.type
_entity_poly.pdbx_seq_one_letter_code
_entity_poly.pdbx_strand_id
1 'polypeptide(L)'
;MKAVILAAGYATRLYPHTLNFPKPLLSIAGKPLLQHIVEQITVLSEVDEIYIVTNNKFFQHFVNWKESFSCNISIVIVNDLTNSPKDRLEAIGDLNFVIENQQVDDDVLVVGGDNLFDGGLDYFLDFF
;
A
#
# COMPACT_ATOMS: atom_id res chain seq x y z
N MET A 1 4.94 -15.86 1.27
CA MET A 1 5.41 -14.50 1.56
C MET A 1 4.23 -13.53 1.55
N LYS A 2 4.32 -12.43 2.31
CA LYS A 2 3.32 -11.35 2.33
C LYS A 2 3.84 -10.10 1.62
N ALA A 3 2.94 -9.26 1.13
CA ALA A 3 3.30 -7.93 0.65
C ALA A 3 2.74 -6.84 1.57
N VAL A 4 3.53 -5.82 1.87
CA VAL A 4 3.11 -4.63 2.63
C VAL A 4 3.32 -3.39 1.77
N ILE A 5 2.22 -2.71 1.44
CA ILE A 5 2.23 -1.43 0.72
C ILE A 5 2.10 -0.28 1.72
N LEU A 6 3.14 0.55 1.80
CA LEU A 6 3.21 1.71 2.69
C LEU A 6 2.48 2.91 2.09
N ALA A 7 1.25 3.16 2.54
CA ALA A 7 0.34 4.17 1.99
C ALA A 7 -0.20 5.18 3.02
N ALA A 8 0.35 5.22 4.25
CA ALA A 8 -0.07 6.10 5.34
C ALA A 8 0.48 7.54 5.25
N GLY A 9 1.30 7.84 4.24
CA GLY A 9 1.86 9.17 4.04
C GLY A 9 0.80 10.25 3.76
N TYR A 10 0.92 11.41 4.41
CA TYR A 10 0.05 12.57 4.20
C TYR A 10 0.33 13.36 2.91
N ALA A 11 1.40 13.02 2.19
CA ALA A 11 1.78 13.56 0.89
C ALA A 11 1.71 15.11 0.79
N THR A 12 2.12 15.84 1.84
CA THR A 12 1.97 17.30 1.95
C THR A 12 2.66 18.10 0.84
N ARG A 13 3.67 17.52 0.19
CA ARG A 13 4.40 18.14 -0.94
C ARG A 13 3.57 18.25 -2.23
N LEU A 14 2.50 17.48 -2.37
CA LEU A 14 1.62 17.47 -3.55
C LEU A 14 0.32 18.27 -3.34
N TYR A 15 0.28 19.12 -2.32
CA TYR A 15 -0.85 20.01 -2.11
C TYR A 15 -0.98 20.98 -3.30
N PRO A 16 -2.23 21.26 -3.74
CA PRO A 16 -3.50 20.94 -3.07
C PRO A 16 -4.10 19.56 -3.39
N HIS A 17 -3.56 18.80 -4.34
CA HIS A 17 -4.19 17.56 -4.84
C HIS A 17 -4.37 16.48 -3.77
N THR A 18 -3.44 16.40 -2.83
CA THR A 18 -3.45 15.39 -1.77
C THR A 18 -4.01 15.90 -0.44
N LEU A 19 -4.62 17.10 -0.43
CA LEU A 19 -5.14 17.67 0.81
C LEU A 19 -6.29 16.84 1.38
N ASN A 20 -7.20 16.37 0.52
CA ASN A 20 -8.38 15.59 0.89
C ASN A 20 -8.48 14.27 0.12
N PHE A 21 -7.38 13.81 -0.46
CA PHE A 21 -7.36 12.58 -1.25
C PHE A 21 -5.96 11.94 -1.17
N PRO A 22 -5.83 10.62 -0.97
CA PRO A 22 -4.52 10.00 -0.77
C PRO A 22 -3.73 9.89 -2.09
N LYS A 23 -2.42 10.17 -2.04
CA LYS A 23 -1.52 10.09 -3.20
C LYS A 23 -1.61 8.72 -3.92
N PRO A 24 -1.59 7.56 -3.22
CA PRO A 24 -1.64 6.26 -3.91
C PRO A 24 -2.92 6.04 -4.73
N LEU A 25 -4.02 6.75 -4.46
CA LEU A 25 -5.25 6.58 -5.24
C LEU A 25 -5.39 7.59 -6.38
N LEU A 26 -4.42 8.49 -6.58
CA LEU A 26 -4.43 9.43 -7.70
C LEU A 26 -4.38 8.67 -9.02
N SER A 27 -5.16 9.14 -10.00
CA SER A 27 -5.23 8.52 -11.33
C SER A 27 -3.96 8.79 -12.13
N ILE A 28 -3.34 7.71 -12.61
CA ILE A 28 -2.19 7.70 -13.51
C ILE A 28 -2.57 6.82 -14.71
N ALA A 29 -2.56 7.41 -15.91
CA ALA A 29 -2.94 6.72 -17.15
C ALA A 29 -4.31 6.00 -17.07
N GLY A 30 -5.28 6.60 -16.37
CA GLY A 30 -6.65 6.09 -16.29
C GLY A 30 -6.93 5.09 -15.16
N LYS A 31 -5.93 4.71 -14.36
CA LYS A 31 -6.09 3.85 -13.17
C LYS A 31 -5.44 4.48 -11.94
N PRO A 32 -5.92 4.20 -10.70
CA PRO A 32 -5.21 4.60 -9.49
C PRO A 32 -3.76 4.11 -9.47
N LEU A 33 -2.81 4.91 -8.98
CA LEU A 33 -1.40 4.51 -8.82
C LEU A 33 -1.25 3.17 -8.06
N LEU A 34 -2.02 3.01 -6.98
CA LEU A 34 -2.08 1.80 -6.16
C LEU A 34 -2.50 0.57 -6.97
N GLN A 35 -3.39 0.73 -7.93
CA GLN A 35 -3.83 -0.39 -8.76
C GLN A 35 -2.69 -0.90 -9.65
N HIS A 36 -1.86 -0.01 -10.21
CA HIS A 36 -0.67 -0.42 -10.97
C HIS A 36 0.28 -1.24 -10.09
N ILE A 37 0.49 -0.83 -8.84
CA ILE A 37 1.35 -1.54 -7.88
C ILE A 37 0.77 -2.92 -7.55
N VAL A 38 -0.52 -2.98 -7.22
CA VAL A 38 -1.19 -4.25 -6.87
C VAL A 38 -1.22 -5.21 -8.06
N GLU A 39 -1.47 -4.74 -9.28
CA GLU A 39 -1.41 -5.56 -10.49
C GLU A 39 -0.03 -6.21 -10.67
N GLN A 40 1.07 -5.50 -10.38
CA GLN A 40 2.43 -6.06 -10.41
C GLN A 40 2.69 -7.11 -9.31
N ILE A 41 2.08 -6.95 -8.13
CA ILE A 41 2.22 -7.93 -7.05
C ILE A 41 1.39 -9.18 -7.34
N THR A 42 0.22 -9.03 -7.96
CA THR A 42 -0.73 -10.15 -8.19
C THR A 42 -0.24 -11.23 -9.15
N VAL A 43 0.81 -10.94 -9.92
CA VAL A 43 1.44 -11.91 -10.81
C VAL A 43 2.57 -12.70 -10.14
N LEU A 44 2.97 -12.33 -8.93
CA LEU A 44 3.99 -13.04 -8.15
C LEU A 44 3.34 -14.22 -7.44
N SER A 45 3.82 -15.42 -7.72
CA SER A 45 3.22 -16.66 -7.21
C SER A 45 3.49 -16.91 -5.73
N GLU A 46 4.52 -16.26 -5.20
CA GLU A 46 5.05 -16.36 -3.86
C GLU A 46 4.23 -15.52 -2.85
N VAL A 47 3.52 -14.50 -3.35
CA VAL A 47 2.69 -13.59 -2.56
C VAL A 47 1.25 -14.11 -2.52
N ASP A 48 0.74 -14.37 -1.32
CA ASP A 48 -0.62 -14.88 -1.11
C ASP A 48 -1.56 -13.86 -0.44
N GLU A 49 -1.03 -12.75 0.08
CA GLU A 49 -1.80 -11.68 0.72
C GLU A 49 -1.07 -10.33 0.68
N ILE A 50 -1.85 -9.26 0.50
CA ILE A 50 -1.38 -7.87 0.44
C ILE A 50 -2.00 -7.07 1.58
N TYR A 51 -1.15 -6.48 2.42
CA TYR A 51 -1.53 -5.49 3.41
C TYR A 51 -1.27 -4.09 2.87
N ILE A 52 -2.25 -3.20 2.96
CA ILE A 52 -2.13 -1.79 2.57
C ILE A 52 -2.35 -0.96 3.82
N VAL A 53 -1.27 -0.40 4.36
CA VAL A 53 -1.34 0.43 5.57
C VAL A 53 -1.57 1.88 5.20
N THR A 54 -2.56 2.50 5.83
CA THR A 54 -2.97 3.89 5.61
C THR A 54 -3.33 4.57 6.92
N ASN A 55 -3.47 5.90 6.88
CA ASN A 55 -3.85 6.68 8.04
C ASN A 55 -5.37 6.83 8.19
N ASN A 56 -5.80 7.22 9.38
CA ASN A 56 -7.22 7.33 9.70
C ASN A 56 -7.97 8.32 8.78
N LYS A 57 -7.29 9.39 8.36
CA LYS A 57 -7.86 10.40 7.46
C LYS A 57 -8.22 9.83 6.09
N PHE A 58 -7.40 8.94 5.55
CA PHE A 58 -7.60 8.40 4.20
C PHE A 58 -8.16 6.98 4.15
N PHE A 59 -8.30 6.31 5.30
CA PHE A 59 -8.76 4.93 5.40
C PHE A 59 -9.98 4.60 4.55
N GLN A 60 -11.05 5.40 4.62
CA GLN A 60 -12.27 5.14 3.86
C GLN A 60 -12.06 5.17 2.34
N HIS A 61 -11.12 5.97 1.83
CA HIS A 61 -10.81 5.99 0.39
C HIS A 61 -10.23 4.65 -0.07
N PHE A 62 -9.37 4.03 0.74
CA PHE A 62 -8.78 2.73 0.44
C PHE A 62 -9.80 1.59 0.57
N VAL A 63 -10.70 1.65 1.55
CA VAL A 63 -11.83 0.71 1.66
C VAL A 63 -12.70 0.78 0.41
N ASN A 64 -13.12 1.97 0.00
CA ASN A 64 -13.94 2.16 -1.20
C ASN A 64 -13.21 1.69 -2.47
N TRP A 65 -11.91 1.95 -2.58
CA TRP A 65 -11.11 1.45 -3.69
C TRP A 65 -11.06 -0.08 -3.72
N LYS A 66 -10.82 -0.72 -2.57
CA LYS A 66 -10.82 -2.19 -2.44
C LYS A 66 -12.17 -2.79 -2.85
N GLU A 67 -13.29 -2.16 -2.51
CA GLU A 67 -14.62 -2.63 -2.93
C GLU A 67 -14.85 -2.52 -4.44
N SER A 68 -14.19 -1.55 -5.10
CA SER A 68 -14.28 -1.36 -6.56
C SER A 68 -13.30 -2.20 -7.38
N PHE A 69 -12.33 -2.85 -6.72
CA PHE A 69 -11.24 -3.59 -7.34
C PHE A 69 -11.30 -5.07 -6.96
N SER A 70 -11.02 -5.96 -7.91
CA SER A 70 -10.99 -7.39 -7.67
C SER A 70 -9.72 -8.00 -8.27
N CYS A 71 -9.09 -8.88 -7.50
CA CYS A 71 -7.95 -9.67 -7.93
C CYS A 71 -7.98 -11.05 -7.25
N ASN A 72 -7.05 -11.92 -7.62
CA ASN A 72 -6.90 -13.29 -7.12
C ASN A 72 -6.22 -13.37 -5.73
N ILE A 73 -5.77 -12.26 -5.15
CA ILE A 73 -5.05 -12.21 -3.87
C ILE A 73 -5.89 -11.49 -2.80
N SER A 74 -5.81 -11.95 -1.55
CA SER A 74 -6.43 -11.27 -0.41
C SER A 74 -5.80 -9.88 -0.21
N ILE A 75 -6.62 -8.84 -0.12
CA ILE A 75 -6.16 -7.48 0.20
C ILE A 75 -6.75 -7.06 1.54
N VAL A 76 -5.91 -6.63 2.48
CA VAL A 76 -6.32 -6.14 3.79
C VAL A 76 -5.91 -4.67 3.92
N ILE A 77 -6.87 -3.78 4.20
CA ILE A 77 -6.59 -2.37 4.47
C ILE A 77 -6.38 -2.20 5.97
N VAL A 78 -5.21 -1.71 6.37
CA VAL A 78 -4.83 -1.52 7.78
C VAL A 78 -4.84 -0.02 8.08
N ASN A 79 -5.56 0.38 9.13
CA ASN A 79 -5.56 1.75 9.64
C ASN A 79 -4.51 1.87 10.75
N ASP A 80 -3.49 2.70 10.55
CA ASP A 80 -2.42 2.96 11.54
C ASP A 80 -2.87 3.80 12.75
N LEU A 81 -4.13 4.27 12.72
CA LEU A 81 -4.79 5.10 13.74
C LEU A 81 -4.26 6.53 13.87
N THR A 82 -3.32 6.95 13.03
CA THR A 82 -2.74 8.30 13.03
C THR A 82 -3.69 9.30 12.36
N ASN A 83 -3.74 10.51 12.90
CA ASN A 83 -4.71 11.53 12.49
C ASN A 83 -4.08 12.76 11.84
N SER A 84 -2.77 12.96 11.99
CA SER A 84 -2.04 14.08 11.39
C SER A 84 -0.60 13.74 10.98
N PRO A 85 0.06 14.62 10.20
CA PRO A 85 1.48 14.46 9.91
C PRO A 85 2.40 14.47 11.14
N LYS A 86 1.95 14.94 12.31
CA LYS A 86 2.78 15.07 13.52
C LYS A 86 2.86 13.78 14.32
N ASP A 87 1.82 12.94 14.26
CA ASP A 87 1.69 11.67 14.98
C ASP A 87 1.89 10.44 14.07
N ARG A 88 2.30 10.65 12.81
CA ARG A 88 2.59 9.58 11.85
C ARG A 88 3.67 8.63 12.38
N LEU A 89 3.54 7.33 12.07
CA LEU A 89 4.51 6.31 12.46
C LEU A 89 5.77 6.30 11.59
N GLU A 90 5.68 6.90 10.39
CA GLU A 90 6.68 6.79 9.32
C GLU A 90 6.85 5.36 8.81
N ALA A 91 7.61 5.18 7.73
CA ALA A 91 7.64 3.92 6.97
C ALA A 91 7.95 2.67 7.82
N ILE A 92 8.94 2.76 8.70
CA ILE A 92 9.33 1.62 9.56
C ILE A 92 8.29 1.37 10.65
N GLY A 93 7.70 2.44 11.21
CA GLY A 93 6.65 2.31 12.21
C GLY A 93 5.37 1.72 11.61
N ASP A 94 4.99 2.11 10.40
CA ASP A 94 3.88 1.54 9.65
C ASP A 94 4.10 0.06 9.33
N LEU A 95 5.31 -0.31 8.89
CA LEU A 95 5.67 -1.71 8.65
C LEU A 95 5.56 -2.55 9.93
N ASN A 96 6.16 -2.07 11.02
CA ASN A 96 6.09 -2.75 12.32
C ASN A 96 4.64 -2.85 12.83
N PHE A 97 3.85 -1.80 12.63
CA PHE A 97 2.44 -1.79 13.01
C PHE A 97 1.66 -2.90 12.28
N VAL A 98 1.88 -3.07 10.98
CA VAL A 98 1.25 -4.15 10.21
C VAL A 98 1.69 -5.52 10.72
N ILE A 99 3.00 -5.74 10.88
CA ILE A 99 3.56 -7.03 11.31
C ILE A 99 2.94 -7.46 12.65
N GLU A 100 2.92 -6.55 13.64
CA GLU A 100 2.39 -6.84 14.98
C GLU A 100 0.87 -7.02 14.99
N ASN A 101 0.11 -6.13 14.33
CA ASN A 101 -1.36 -6.16 14.39
C ASN A 101 -1.97 -7.27 13.53
N GLN A 102 -1.30 -7.67 12.45
CA GLN A 102 -1.75 -8.73 11.56
C GLN A 102 -1.06 -10.07 11.85
N GLN A 103 -0.16 -10.11 12.84
CA GLN A 103 0.58 -11.31 13.27
C GLN A 103 1.33 -11.97 12.10
N VAL A 104 2.01 -11.16 11.30
CA VAL A 104 2.75 -11.64 10.12
C VAL A 104 4.04 -12.34 10.59
N ASP A 105 4.12 -13.64 10.32
CA ASP A 105 5.27 -14.50 10.60
C ASP A 105 5.72 -15.22 9.30
N ASP A 106 6.15 -14.43 8.31
CA ASP A 106 6.57 -14.87 6.98
C ASP A 106 7.49 -13.80 6.35
N ASP A 107 8.15 -14.12 5.24
CA ASP A 107 8.92 -13.14 4.46
C ASP A 107 8.00 -12.03 3.94
N VAL A 108 8.49 -10.78 3.97
CA VAL A 108 7.71 -9.60 3.60
C VAL A 108 8.33 -8.82 2.44
N LEU A 109 7.61 -8.73 1.33
CA LEU A 109 7.88 -7.76 0.27
C LEU A 109 7.33 -6.38 0.68
N VAL A 110 8.21 -5.41 0.91
CA VAL A 110 7.81 -4.05 1.29
C VAL A 110 7.86 -3.11 0.08
N VAL A 111 6.75 -2.44 -0.21
CA VAL A 111 6.60 -1.55 -1.37
C VAL A 111 6.09 -0.18 -0.94
N GLY A 112 6.68 0.90 -1.45
CA GLY A 112 6.14 2.25 -1.28
C GLY A 112 4.87 2.45 -2.09
N GLY A 113 3.84 3.06 -1.50
CA GLY A 113 2.56 3.33 -2.17
C GLY A 113 2.63 4.33 -3.33
N ASP A 114 3.82 4.86 -3.63
CA ASP A 114 4.11 5.73 -4.76
C ASP A 114 5.20 5.20 -5.70
N ASN A 115 5.65 3.97 -5.51
CA ASN A 115 6.64 3.36 -6.37
C ASN A 115 5.95 2.82 -7.64
N LEU A 116 6.03 3.59 -8.72
CA LEU A 116 5.65 3.11 -10.06
C LEU A 116 6.86 2.46 -10.69
N PHE A 117 6.73 1.20 -11.11
CA PHE A 117 7.81 0.42 -11.70
C PHE A 117 7.50 0.09 -13.16
N ASP A 118 8.57 -0.09 -13.93
CA ASP A 118 8.55 -0.65 -15.28
C ASP A 118 9.40 -1.94 -15.25
N GLY A 119 8.86 -3.04 -15.78
CA GLY A 119 9.38 -4.40 -15.56
C GLY A 119 8.69 -5.15 -14.40
N GLY A 120 8.71 -6.48 -14.45
CA GLY A 120 8.08 -7.33 -13.44
C GLY A 120 8.91 -7.41 -12.15
N LEU A 121 8.21 -7.59 -11.02
CA LEU A 121 8.82 -7.81 -9.70
C LEU A 121 9.38 -9.23 -9.53
N ASP A 122 9.11 -10.13 -10.47
CA ASP A 122 9.63 -11.50 -10.55
C ASP A 122 11.16 -11.52 -10.55
N TYR A 123 11.80 -10.69 -11.39
CA TYR A 123 13.27 -10.59 -11.43
C TYR A 123 13.88 -10.11 -10.11
N PHE A 124 13.14 -9.31 -9.34
CA PHE A 124 13.59 -8.85 -8.04
C PHE A 124 13.53 -9.98 -7.01
N LEU A 125 12.45 -10.78 -7.03
CA LEU A 125 12.31 -11.94 -6.15
C LEU A 125 13.33 -13.04 -6.46
N ASP A 126 13.57 -13.35 -7.74
CA ASP A 126 14.54 -14.37 -8.19
C ASP A 126 15.98 -14.13 -7.70
N PHE A 127 16.31 -12.90 -7.31
CA PHE A 127 17.63 -12.56 -6.79
C PHE A 127 17.86 -12.99 -5.34
N PHE A 128 16.79 -13.10 -4.53
CA PHE A 128 16.84 -13.39 -3.09
C PHE A 128 16.49 -14.84 -2.79
#